data_AF-A0A932EDH0-F1
#
_entry.id   AF-A0A932EDH0-F1
#
_cell.length_a   1.000
_cell.length_b   1.000
_cell.length_c   1.000
_cell.angle_alpha   90.00
_cell.angle_beta   90.00
_cell.angle_gamma   90.00
#
_symmetry.space_group_name_H-M   'P 1'
#
loop_
_entity.id
_entity.type
_entity.pdbx_description
1 polymer ?
#
loop_
_entity_poly.entity_id
_entity_poly.type
_entity_poly.pdbx_seq_one_letter_code
_entity_poly.pdbx_strand_id
1 'polypeptide(L)'
;MLIKPDVNRFAKIKVLGIGGAGCNALNSMITNAQIQGVDFVAVNTDQQHLLANLSQTKVQIGDGITKGLGAGADPEIGRKAAEESLERIKQVITGADMVFVTYGAGGGTGTGGGPIIADLARKMGILTVAVVTKPFGFEGTRRIVVAEEGIETLRERVDTLIVIPNQKLLEVVDKNVSLLEAFKLADSILSQGVQGISDIIVMPGLINVDFADVKTIMTAAGTTLMGVGTASGENRASTAARAAIASPLLDSSIEGARGVLFNITGGTDMTMNEVDEAAKVITAQADPDAQIIFGAAIDEKLIDQVKVTVVATGFDEQRRRYVQMTTEDREIQEQVQSQSQSGEEEPIIDEDQFDIPTFLRQIR
;
A
#
# COMPACT_ATOMS: atom_id res chain seq x y z
N MET A 1 43.04 -10.49 -22.60
CA MET A 1 41.72 -11.14 -22.74
C MET A 1 40.74 -10.29 -21.94
N LEU A 2 39.95 -9.45 -22.59
CA LEU A 2 38.88 -8.70 -21.91
C LEU A 2 37.85 -9.74 -21.47
N ILE A 3 37.84 -10.08 -20.19
CA ILE A 3 36.73 -10.82 -19.58
C ILE A 3 35.55 -9.88 -19.74
N LYS A 4 34.61 -10.20 -20.65
CA LYS A 4 33.31 -9.53 -20.64
C LYS A 4 32.72 -9.81 -19.27
N PRO A 5 32.48 -8.78 -18.43
CA PRO A 5 31.76 -9.00 -17.19
C PRO A 5 30.43 -9.65 -17.54
N ASP A 6 30.00 -10.59 -16.71
CA ASP A 6 28.70 -11.24 -16.84
C ASP A 6 27.66 -10.12 -16.92
N VAL A 7 27.06 -9.97 -18.10
CA VAL A 7 26.34 -8.77 -18.52
C VAL A 7 25.13 -8.63 -17.62
N ASN A 8 25.18 -7.69 -16.66
CA ASN A 8 24.11 -7.34 -15.72
C ASN A 8 23.26 -8.53 -15.22
N ARG A 9 23.58 -9.09 -14.04
CA ARG A 9 22.56 -9.84 -13.28
C ARG A 9 21.43 -8.87 -12.92
N PHE A 10 20.41 -8.80 -13.79
CA PHE A 10 19.18 -8.08 -13.50
C PHE A 10 18.55 -8.66 -12.24
N ALA A 11 18.08 -7.78 -11.36
CA ALA A 11 17.39 -8.19 -10.15
C ALA A 11 16.17 -9.02 -10.52
N LYS A 12 16.02 -10.18 -9.90
CA LYS A 12 14.88 -11.08 -10.12
C LYS A 12 13.71 -10.62 -9.26
N ILE A 13 12.73 -10.00 -9.90
CA ILE A 13 11.52 -9.49 -9.26
C ILE A 13 10.38 -10.49 -9.43
N LYS A 14 9.69 -10.81 -8.34
CA LYS A 14 8.45 -11.61 -8.38
C LYS A 14 7.29 -10.85 -7.76
N VAL A 15 6.11 -10.95 -8.36
CA VAL A 15 4.87 -10.36 -7.83
C VAL A 15 3.90 -11.44 -7.46
N LEU A 16 3.57 -11.52 -6.17
CA LEU A 16 2.67 -12.49 -5.59
C LEU A 16 1.30 -11.84 -5.37
N GLY A 17 0.32 -12.22 -6.19
CA GLY A 17 -1.07 -11.83 -6.03
C GLY A 17 -1.82 -12.81 -5.15
N ILE A 18 -2.20 -12.39 -3.94
CA ILE A 18 -2.78 -13.28 -2.93
C ILE A 18 -4.29 -13.06 -2.82
N GLY A 19 -5.05 -14.16 -2.90
CA GLY A 19 -6.51 -14.13 -2.84
C GLY A 19 -7.15 -13.52 -4.09
N GLY A 20 -8.45 -13.22 -4.01
CA GLY A 20 -9.24 -12.75 -5.15
C GLY A 20 -8.73 -11.44 -5.75
N ALA A 21 -8.68 -10.37 -4.94
CA ALA A 21 -8.24 -9.06 -5.40
C ALA A 21 -6.78 -9.06 -5.89
N GLY A 22 -5.87 -9.77 -5.21
CA GLY A 22 -4.48 -9.90 -5.67
C GLY A 22 -4.40 -10.62 -7.02
N CYS A 23 -5.15 -11.70 -7.21
CA CYS A 23 -5.25 -12.39 -8.50
C CYS A 23 -5.86 -11.50 -9.61
N ASN A 24 -6.85 -10.67 -9.29
CA ASN A 24 -7.44 -9.73 -10.26
C ASN A 24 -6.43 -8.64 -10.67
N ALA A 25 -5.71 -8.08 -9.69
CA ALA A 25 -4.62 -7.14 -9.93
C ALA A 25 -3.56 -7.77 -10.84
N LEU A 26 -3.15 -9.03 -10.61
CA LEU A 26 -2.22 -9.73 -11.51
C LEU A 26 -2.75 -9.85 -12.94
N ASN A 27 -4.03 -10.20 -13.11
CA ASN A 27 -4.63 -10.26 -14.45
C ASN A 27 -4.54 -8.89 -15.13
N SER A 28 -4.87 -7.81 -14.42
CA SER A 28 -4.73 -6.44 -14.94
C SER A 28 -3.29 -6.08 -15.29
N MET A 29 -2.32 -6.46 -14.44
CA MET A 29 -0.89 -6.23 -14.69
C MET A 29 -0.42 -6.96 -15.97
N ILE A 30 -0.88 -8.18 -16.18
CA ILE A 30 -0.52 -9.02 -17.34
C ILE A 30 -1.16 -8.51 -18.62
N THR A 31 -2.46 -8.18 -18.60
CA THR A 31 -3.19 -7.80 -19.83
C THR A 31 -3.03 -6.33 -20.19
N ASN A 32 -3.11 -5.44 -19.20
CA ASN A 32 -3.28 -4.00 -19.42
C ASN A 32 -1.96 -3.26 -19.24
N ALA A 33 -1.22 -3.55 -18.17
CA ALA A 33 0.01 -2.83 -17.86
C ALA A 33 1.24 -3.38 -18.60
N GLN A 34 1.20 -4.63 -19.06
CA GLN A 34 2.29 -5.29 -19.80
C GLN A 34 3.66 -5.16 -19.11
N ILE A 35 3.69 -5.26 -17.77
CA ILE A 35 4.91 -5.07 -16.97
C ILE A 35 5.93 -6.14 -17.40
N GLN A 36 7.12 -5.70 -17.81
CA GLN A 36 8.19 -6.56 -18.29
C GLN A 36 9.16 -6.92 -17.16
N GLY A 37 9.90 -8.02 -17.32
CA GLY A 37 10.99 -8.45 -16.42
C GLY A 37 10.56 -8.78 -14.99
N VAL A 38 9.29 -9.15 -14.80
CA VAL A 38 8.72 -9.53 -13.51
C VAL A 38 8.02 -10.88 -13.63
N ASP A 39 8.26 -11.79 -12.69
CA ASP A 39 7.59 -13.08 -12.62
C ASP A 39 6.28 -12.98 -11.81
N PHE A 40 5.15 -13.24 -12.45
CA PHE A 40 3.84 -13.23 -11.77
C PHE A 40 3.50 -14.58 -11.15
N VAL A 41 3.08 -14.55 -9.88
CA VAL A 41 2.72 -15.72 -9.07
C VAL A 41 1.35 -15.49 -8.44
N ALA A 42 0.32 -16.21 -8.89
CA ALA A 42 -0.98 -16.18 -8.22
C ALA A 42 -1.02 -17.17 -7.05
N VAL A 43 -1.51 -16.72 -5.90
CA VAL A 43 -1.65 -17.54 -4.69
C VAL A 43 -3.09 -17.47 -4.21
N ASN A 44 -3.78 -18.61 -4.10
CA ASN A 44 -5.17 -18.60 -3.64
C ASN A 44 -5.59 -19.91 -2.96
N THR A 45 -6.56 -19.83 -2.05
CA THR A 45 -7.28 -20.98 -1.48
C THR A 45 -8.43 -21.44 -2.36
N ASP A 46 -8.95 -20.56 -3.23
CA ASP A 46 -9.99 -20.86 -4.20
C ASP A 46 -9.36 -21.39 -5.49
N GLN A 47 -9.63 -22.66 -5.80
CA GLN A 47 -9.09 -23.33 -6.98
C GLN A 47 -9.69 -22.80 -8.28
N GLN A 48 -10.99 -22.47 -8.29
CA GLN A 48 -11.67 -21.98 -9.50
C GLN A 48 -11.12 -20.62 -9.90
N HIS A 49 -10.94 -19.73 -8.93
CA HIS A 49 -10.34 -18.42 -9.16
C HIS A 49 -8.90 -18.52 -9.65
N LEU A 50 -8.13 -19.48 -9.11
CA LEU A 50 -6.75 -19.68 -9.49
C LEU A 50 -6.61 -20.22 -10.92
N LEU A 51 -7.49 -21.13 -11.35
CA LEU A 51 -7.49 -21.68 -12.72
C LEU A 51 -7.78 -20.61 -13.77
N ALA A 52 -8.66 -19.65 -13.46
CA ALA A 52 -8.97 -18.54 -14.35
C ALA A 52 -7.87 -17.47 -14.44
N ASN A 53 -6.86 -17.51 -13.56
CA ASN A 53 -5.81 -16.50 -13.52
C ASN A 53 -4.77 -16.67 -14.65
N LEU A 54 -4.27 -15.54 -15.18
CA LEU A 54 -3.37 -15.51 -16.33
C LEU A 54 -1.88 -15.70 -15.98
N SER A 55 -1.52 -15.69 -14.69
CA SER A 55 -0.14 -15.90 -14.25
C SER A 55 0.39 -17.27 -14.68
N GLN A 56 1.68 -17.31 -15.03
CA GLN A 56 2.37 -18.54 -15.41
C GLN A 56 2.51 -19.48 -14.21
N THR A 57 2.79 -18.92 -13.03
CA THR A 57 2.94 -19.68 -11.79
C THR A 57 1.72 -19.53 -10.91
N LYS A 58 1.10 -20.65 -10.54
CA LYS A 58 -0.10 -20.72 -9.70
C LYS A 58 0.16 -21.58 -8.48
N VAL A 59 -0.13 -21.05 -7.30
CA VAL A 59 0.05 -21.74 -6.01
C VAL A 59 -1.28 -21.83 -5.31
N GLN A 60 -1.86 -23.03 -5.32
CA GLN A 60 -3.00 -23.33 -4.47
C GLN A 60 -2.49 -23.55 -3.03
N ILE A 61 -3.10 -22.87 -2.07
CA ILE A 61 -2.77 -22.98 -0.65
C ILE A 61 -3.95 -23.56 0.15
N GLY A 62 -3.65 -24.28 1.22
CA GLY A 62 -4.65 -24.82 2.15
C GLY A 62 -5.55 -25.91 1.55
N ASP A 63 -5.02 -26.77 0.69
CA ASP A 63 -5.79 -27.86 0.07
C ASP A 63 -6.40 -28.80 1.11
N GLY A 64 -5.66 -29.09 2.19
CA GLY A 64 -6.15 -29.88 3.31
C GLY A 64 -7.23 -29.20 4.16
N ILE A 65 -7.30 -27.86 4.13
CA ILE A 65 -8.20 -27.06 4.97
C ILE A 65 -9.48 -26.67 4.22
N THR A 66 -9.35 -26.11 3.02
CA THR A 66 -10.46 -25.53 2.26
C THR A 66 -11.00 -26.47 1.19
N LYS A 67 -10.24 -27.52 0.83
CA LYS A 67 -10.53 -28.40 -0.30
C LYS A 67 -10.74 -27.64 -1.61
N GLY A 68 -10.04 -26.49 -1.76
CA GLY A 68 -10.12 -25.64 -2.94
C GLY A 68 -11.35 -24.70 -3.00
N LEU A 69 -12.16 -24.62 -1.94
CA LEU A 69 -13.40 -23.82 -1.89
C LEU A 69 -13.19 -22.37 -1.41
N GLY A 70 -11.96 -21.97 -1.11
CA GLY A 70 -11.67 -20.64 -0.58
C GLY A 70 -11.75 -20.52 0.94
N ALA A 71 -11.41 -19.34 1.46
CA ALA A 71 -11.32 -19.06 2.90
C ALA A 71 -12.61 -18.47 3.52
N GLY A 72 -13.68 -18.28 2.75
CA GLY A 72 -14.97 -17.81 3.30
C GLY A 72 -14.94 -16.46 4.03
N ALA A 73 -14.06 -15.54 3.59
CA ALA A 73 -13.79 -14.26 4.28
C ALA A 73 -13.24 -14.36 5.72
N ASP A 74 -12.77 -15.54 6.13
CA ASP A 74 -12.12 -15.77 7.41
C ASP A 74 -10.58 -15.67 7.28
N PRO A 75 -9.94 -14.65 7.91
CA PRO A 75 -8.49 -14.51 7.89
C PRO A 75 -7.75 -15.67 8.54
N GLU A 76 -8.31 -16.31 9.56
CA GLU A 76 -7.64 -17.43 10.24
C GLU A 76 -7.53 -18.65 9.33
N ILE A 77 -8.53 -18.88 8.48
CA ILE A 77 -8.45 -19.91 7.44
C ILE A 77 -7.36 -19.56 6.42
N GLY A 78 -7.29 -18.29 6.00
CA GLY A 78 -6.24 -17.81 5.10
C GLY A 78 -4.83 -17.98 5.67
N ARG A 79 -4.65 -17.68 6.96
CA ARG A 79 -3.39 -17.84 7.69
C ARG A 79 -2.96 -19.30 7.74
N LYS A 80 -3.84 -20.20 8.22
CA LYS A 80 -3.55 -21.64 8.32
C LYS A 80 -3.27 -22.26 6.95
N ALA A 81 -3.99 -21.83 5.91
CA ALA A 81 -3.76 -22.26 4.54
C ALA A 81 -2.36 -21.90 4.03
N ALA A 82 -1.89 -20.67 4.31
CA ALA A 82 -0.55 -20.24 3.96
C ALA A 82 0.53 -21.01 4.75
N GLU A 83 0.31 -21.24 6.05
CA GLU A 83 1.19 -22.01 6.93
C GLU A 83 1.36 -23.46 6.46
N GLU A 84 0.26 -24.13 6.07
CA GLU A 84 0.28 -25.49 5.49
C GLU A 84 1.15 -25.56 4.23
N SER A 85 1.18 -24.47 3.46
CA SER A 85 1.77 -24.44 2.11
C SER A 85 3.12 -23.73 2.04
N LEU A 86 3.78 -23.49 3.18
CA LEU A 86 5.03 -22.72 3.26
C LEU A 86 6.13 -23.25 2.33
N GLU A 87 6.35 -24.57 2.29
CA GLU A 87 7.38 -25.16 1.44
C GLU A 87 7.12 -24.93 -0.05
N ARG A 88 5.85 -24.97 -0.47
CA ARG A 88 5.47 -24.70 -1.86
C ARG A 88 5.68 -23.22 -2.21
N ILE A 89 5.32 -22.32 -1.31
CA ILE A 89 5.55 -20.88 -1.47
C ILE A 89 7.05 -20.59 -1.55
N LYS A 90 7.84 -21.18 -0.64
CA LYS A 90 9.30 -21.07 -0.56
C LYS A 90 9.97 -21.47 -1.87
N GLN A 91 9.58 -22.61 -2.45
CA GLN A 91 10.10 -23.07 -3.75
C GLN A 91 9.87 -22.04 -4.85
N VAL A 92 8.69 -21.40 -4.86
CA VAL A 92 8.33 -20.42 -5.88
C VAL A 92 9.09 -19.10 -5.70
N ILE A 93 9.29 -18.62 -4.47
CA ILE A 93 9.99 -17.34 -4.23
C ILE A 93 11.52 -17.47 -4.19
N THR A 94 12.05 -18.70 -4.14
CA THR A 94 13.50 -18.95 -4.12
C THR A 94 14.18 -18.32 -5.34
N GLY A 95 15.28 -17.64 -5.08
CA GLY A 95 16.10 -16.97 -6.09
C GLY A 95 15.57 -15.61 -6.56
N ALA A 96 14.52 -15.08 -5.93
CA ALA A 96 14.11 -13.69 -6.11
C ALA A 96 15.02 -12.76 -5.29
N ASP A 97 15.38 -11.62 -5.86
CA ASP A 97 16.07 -10.53 -5.15
C ASP A 97 15.04 -9.60 -4.47
N MET A 98 13.85 -9.51 -5.07
CA MET A 98 12.73 -8.71 -4.59
C MET A 98 11.40 -9.42 -4.81
N VAL A 99 10.51 -9.31 -3.82
CA VAL A 99 9.15 -9.84 -3.87
C VAL A 99 8.15 -8.74 -3.55
N PHE A 100 7.21 -8.54 -4.46
CA PHE A 100 6.01 -7.76 -4.21
C PHE A 100 4.90 -8.69 -3.72
N VAL A 101 4.27 -8.33 -2.60
CA VAL A 101 3.08 -8.99 -2.09
C VAL A 101 1.89 -8.06 -2.32
N THR A 102 0.90 -8.50 -3.10
CA THR A 102 -0.28 -7.68 -3.40
C THR A 102 -1.59 -8.41 -3.14
N TYR A 103 -2.49 -7.74 -2.44
CA TYR A 103 -3.84 -8.24 -2.16
C TYR A 103 -4.76 -7.11 -1.68
N GLY A 104 -6.06 -7.33 -1.76
CA GLY A 104 -7.06 -6.49 -1.09
C GLY A 104 -7.32 -6.98 0.33
N ALA A 105 -7.12 -6.10 1.31
CA ALA A 105 -7.34 -6.41 2.72
C ALA A 105 -8.84 -6.47 3.05
N GLY A 106 -9.16 -7.15 4.15
CA GLY A 106 -10.55 -7.37 4.61
C GLY A 106 -11.18 -8.67 4.10
N GLY A 107 -10.54 -9.38 3.17
CA GLY A 107 -10.91 -10.75 2.81
C GLY A 107 -10.34 -11.80 3.78
N GLY A 108 -10.51 -13.09 3.46
CA GLY A 108 -9.90 -14.18 4.24
C GLY A 108 -8.49 -14.53 3.77
N THR A 109 -8.35 -14.93 2.51
CA THR A 109 -7.08 -15.42 1.95
C THR A 109 -5.96 -14.38 1.93
N GLY A 110 -6.24 -13.17 1.42
CA GLY A 110 -5.26 -12.09 1.34
C GLY A 110 -4.83 -11.60 2.72
N THR A 111 -5.80 -11.23 3.56
CA THR A 111 -5.56 -10.70 4.91
C THR A 111 -4.81 -11.68 5.81
N GLY A 112 -5.18 -12.97 5.79
CA GLY A 112 -4.53 -13.98 6.64
C GLY A 112 -3.24 -14.53 6.06
N GLY A 113 -3.21 -14.79 4.75
CA GLY A 113 -2.06 -15.44 4.08
C GLY A 113 -0.95 -14.46 3.69
N GLY A 114 -1.30 -13.20 3.38
CA GLY A 114 -0.36 -12.15 2.99
C GLY A 114 0.79 -11.94 3.98
N PRO A 115 0.50 -11.71 5.28
CA PRO A 115 1.54 -11.53 6.29
C PRO A 115 2.45 -12.77 6.46
N ILE A 116 1.92 -13.98 6.32
CA ILE A 116 2.72 -15.21 6.40
C ILE A 116 3.71 -15.32 5.23
N ILE A 117 3.24 -15.01 4.03
CA ILE A 117 4.05 -15.06 2.80
C ILE A 117 5.12 -13.98 2.81
N ALA A 118 4.77 -12.77 3.24
CA ALA A 118 5.72 -11.67 3.40
C ALA A 118 6.84 -12.00 4.40
N ASP A 119 6.48 -12.52 5.57
CA ASP A 119 7.44 -12.91 6.60
C ASP A 119 8.40 -14.00 6.12
N LEU A 120 7.90 -14.98 5.36
CA LEU A 120 8.75 -16.01 4.74
C LEU A 120 9.76 -15.38 3.77
N ALA A 121 9.33 -14.49 2.88
CA ALA A 121 10.22 -13.83 1.92
C ALA A 121 11.30 -13.00 2.64
N ARG A 122 10.91 -12.22 3.66
CA ARG A 122 11.82 -11.42 4.48
C ARG A 122 12.84 -12.28 5.22
N LYS A 123 12.41 -13.39 5.83
CA LYS A 123 13.31 -14.36 6.50
C LYS A 123 14.30 -15.03 5.54
N MET A 124 13.99 -15.07 4.25
CA MET A 124 14.90 -15.55 3.21
C MET A 124 15.90 -14.47 2.73
N GLY A 125 15.82 -13.24 3.27
CA GLY A 125 16.69 -12.12 2.87
C GLY A 125 16.27 -11.45 1.56
N ILE A 126 15.03 -11.67 1.12
CA ILE A 126 14.45 -11.08 -0.09
C ILE A 126 13.84 -9.73 0.28
N LEU A 127 14.11 -8.68 -0.51
CA LEU A 127 13.49 -7.37 -0.30
C LEU A 127 11.97 -7.50 -0.48
N THR A 128 11.21 -7.32 0.59
CA THR A 128 9.78 -7.62 0.62
C THR A 128 8.96 -6.35 0.69
N VAL A 129 8.23 -6.07 -0.39
CA VAL A 129 7.38 -4.87 -0.52
C VAL A 129 5.93 -5.30 -0.60
N ALA A 130 5.07 -4.78 0.26
CA ALA A 130 3.64 -5.02 0.18
C ALA A 130 2.90 -3.84 -0.42
N VAL A 131 2.02 -4.11 -1.38
CA VAL A 131 1.10 -3.14 -1.98
C VAL A 131 -0.33 -3.65 -1.79
N VAL A 132 -1.05 -3.08 -0.84
CA VAL A 132 -2.36 -3.58 -0.40
C VAL A 132 -3.43 -2.50 -0.46
N THR A 133 -4.68 -2.89 -0.73
CA THR A 133 -5.82 -1.98 -0.66
C THR A 133 -6.64 -2.16 0.62
N LYS A 134 -7.15 -1.06 1.18
CA LYS A 134 -8.23 -1.08 2.17
C LYS A 134 -9.58 -1.18 1.44
N PRO A 135 -10.60 -1.86 2.01
CA PRO A 135 -11.91 -1.99 1.37
C PRO A 135 -12.63 -0.64 1.23
N PHE A 136 -13.64 -0.58 0.36
CA PHE A 136 -14.53 0.58 0.30
C PHE A 136 -15.43 0.65 1.54
N GLY A 137 -15.88 1.85 1.92
CA GLY A 137 -16.80 2.03 3.04
C GLY A 137 -18.10 1.22 2.93
N PHE A 138 -18.60 1.05 1.69
CA PHE A 138 -19.82 0.29 1.42
C PHE A 138 -19.67 -1.24 1.60
N GLU A 139 -18.44 -1.77 1.69
CA GLU A 139 -18.22 -3.21 1.92
C GLU A 139 -18.49 -3.62 3.39
N GLY A 140 -18.67 -2.64 4.27
CA GLY A 140 -19.12 -2.82 5.64
C GLY A 140 -18.00 -2.75 6.69
N THR A 141 -18.37 -2.29 7.90
CA THR A 141 -17.45 -2.03 9.01
C THR A 141 -16.62 -3.25 9.41
N ARG A 142 -17.22 -4.45 9.43
CA ARG A 142 -16.50 -5.69 9.75
C ARG A 142 -15.30 -5.91 8.82
N ARG A 143 -15.44 -5.58 7.54
CA ARG A 143 -14.38 -5.77 6.55
C ARG A 143 -13.23 -4.78 6.76
N ILE A 144 -13.56 -3.54 7.15
CA ILE A 144 -12.58 -2.51 7.49
C ILE A 144 -11.77 -2.94 8.73
N VAL A 145 -12.43 -3.37 9.81
CA VAL A 145 -11.74 -3.82 11.03
C VAL A 145 -10.76 -4.95 10.74
N VAL A 146 -11.22 -5.98 10.01
CA VAL A 146 -10.38 -7.10 9.57
C VAL A 146 -9.20 -6.63 8.69
N ALA A 147 -9.43 -5.62 7.84
CA ALA A 147 -8.38 -5.05 7.01
C ALA A 147 -7.30 -4.35 7.83
N GLU A 148 -7.69 -3.51 8.81
CA GLU A 148 -6.74 -2.81 9.68
C GLU A 148 -5.90 -3.80 10.49
N GLU A 149 -6.52 -4.79 11.14
CA GLU A 149 -5.80 -5.83 11.91
C GLU A 149 -4.79 -6.60 11.04
N GLY A 150 -5.18 -6.94 9.81
CA GLY A 150 -4.28 -7.61 8.86
C GLY A 150 -3.14 -6.72 8.37
N ILE A 151 -3.39 -5.43 8.17
CA ILE A 151 -2.37 -4.44 7.74
C ILE A 151 -1.37 -4.17 8.87
N GLU A 152 -1.83 -4.09 10.12
CA GLU A 152 -0.95 -3.98 11.29
C GLU A 152 -0.01 -5.19 11.37
N THR A 153 -0.56 -6.40 11.25
CA THR A 153 0.22 -7.64 11.25
C THR A 153 1.22 -7.69 10.08
N LEU A 154 0.82 -7.19 8.91
CA LEU A 154 1.68 -7.13 7.73
C LEU A 154 2.85 -6.16 7.92
N ARG A 155 2.63 -5.01 8.57
CA ARG A 155 3.64 -3.96 8.73
C ARG A 155 4.90 -4.46 9.41
N GLU A 156 4.77 -5.35 10.39
CA GLU A 156 5.90 -5.93 11.12
C GLU A 156 6.69 -6.98 10.30
N ARG A 157 6.16 -7.39 9.15
CA ARG A 157 6.61 -8.55 8.36
C ARG A 157 7.11 -8.18 6.97
N VAL A 158 7.12 -6.91 6.63
CA VAL A 158 7.59 -6.37 5.33
C VAL A 158 8.68 -5.33 5.54
N ASP A 159 9.47 -5.07 4.51
CA ASP A 159 10.46 -3.98 4.54
C ASP A 159 9.80 -2.65 4.20
N THR A 160 8.89 -2.65 3.22
CA THR A 160 8.09 -1.51 2.79
C THR A 160 6.62 -1.90 2.69
N LEU A 161 5.74 -1.04 3.20
CA LEU A 161 4.29 -1.20 3.11
C LEU A 161 3.64 0.02 2.43
N ILE A 162 2.98 -0.22 1.30
CA ILE A 162 2.15 0.75 0.58
C ILE A 162 0.69 0.36 0.80
N VAL A 163 -0.06 1.26 1.45
CA VAL A 163 -1.48 1.06 1.74
C VAL A 163 -2.30 2.02 0.89
N ILE A 164 -3.21 1.48 0.09
CA ILE A 164 -4.07 2.24 -0.81
C ILE A 164 -5.49 2.23 -0.25
N PRO A 165 -6.01 3.37 0.25
CA PRO A 165 -7.40 3.45 0.68
C PRO A 165 -8.35 3.50 -0.52
N ASN A 166 -9.11 2.43 -0.79
CA ASN A 166 -10.06 2.42 -1.92
C ASN A 166 -11.10 3.54 -1.83
N GLN A 167 -11.41 3.99 -0.61
CA GLN A 167 -12.32 5.12 -0.40
C GLN A 167 -11.85 6.41 -1.11
N LYS A 168 -10.53 6.64 -1.21
CA LYS A 168 -9.95 7.80 -1.91
C LYS A 168 -10.14 7.75 -3.41
N LEU A 169 -10.31 6.55 -3.97
CA LEU A 169 -10.61 6.39 -5.39
C LEU A 169 -11.97 6.99 -5.76
N LEU A 170 -12.92 7.02 -4.82
CA LEU A 170 -14.23 7.63 -5.03
C LEU A 170 -14.21 9.16 -5.05
N GLU A 171 -13.15 9.80 -4.54
CA GLU A 171 -13.00 11.26 -4.56
C GLU A 171 -12.61 11.78 -5.95
N VAL A 172 -11.97 10.93 -6.77
CA VAL A 172 -11.47 11.29 -8.11
C VAL A 172 -12.33 10.81 -9.26
N VAL A 173 -13.30 9.94 -9.01
CA VAL A 173 -14.19 9.43 -10.04
C VAL A 173 -15.52 10.18 -10.10
N ASP A 174 -16.15 10.14 -11.29
CA ASP A 174 -17.50 10.63 -11.48
C ASP A 174 -18.49 9.85 -10.59
N LYS A 175 -19.52 10.52 -10.09
CA LYS A 175 -20.57 9.92 -9.23
C LYS A 175 -21.32 8.78 -9.92
N ASN A 176 -21.23 8.67 -11.24
CA ASN A 176 -21.89 7.64 -12.04
C ASN A 176 -21.04 6.38 -12.30
N VAL A 177 -19.86 6.25 -11.68
CA VAL A 177 -19.03 5.05 -11.84
C VAL A 177 -19.75 3.80 -11.33
N SER A 178 -19.77 2.75 -12.15
CA SER A 178 -20.37 1.48 -11.76
C SER A 178 -19.49 0.72 -10.75
N LEU A 179 -20.11 -0.20 -9.99
CA LEU A 179 -19.40 -1.04 -9.03
C LEU A 179 -18.23 -1.80 -9.67
N LEU A 180 -18.43 -2.33 -10.88
CA LEU A 180 -17.40 -3.08 -11.60
C LEU A 180 -16.22 -2.18 -12.00
N GLU A 181 -16.50 -0.95 -12.43
CA GLU A 181 -15.46 0.03 -12.76
C GLU A 181 -14.69 0.49 -11.53
N ALA A 182 -15.36 0.66 -10.39
CA ALA A 182 -14.70 1.00 -9.12
C ALA A 182 -13.69 -0.09 -8.69
N PHE A 183 -14.05 -1.37 -8.78
CA PHE A 183 -13.10 -2.46 -8.50
C PHE A 183 -11.97 -2.55 -9.50
N LYS A 184 -12.25 -2.37 -10.80
CA LYS A 184 -11.20 -2.30 -11.83
C LYS A 184 -10.24 -1.14 -11.59
N LEU A 185 -10.73 -0.02 -11.08
CA LEU A 185 -9.89 1.11 -10.70
C LEU A 185 -8.97 0.73 -9.52
N ALA A 186 -9.49 0.07 -8.49
CA ALA A 186 -8.67 -0.42 -7.38
C ALA A 186 -7.58 -1.40 -7.86
N ASP A 187 -7.93 -2.34 -8.75
CA ASP A 187 -6.97 -3.27 -9.37
C ASP A 187 -5.90 -2.53 -10.20
N SER A 188 -6.30 -1.45 -10.89
CA SER A 188 -5.38 -0.59 -11.65
C SER A 188 -4.41 0.13 -10.73
N ILE A 189 -4.85 0.63 -9.56
CA ILE A 189 -3.93 1.28 -8.61
C ILE A 189 -2.95 0.28 -8.00
N LEU A 190 -3.36 -0.95 -7.69
CA LEU A 190 -2.42 -2.01 -7.30
C LEU A 190 -1.38 -2.27 -8.40
N SER A 191 -1.83 -2.30 -9.66
CA SER A 191 -0.97 -2.45 -10.83
C SER A 191 0.03 -1.31 -10.95
N GLN A 192 -0.42 -0.06 -10.77
CA GLN A 192 0.44 1.12 -10.77
C GLN A 192 1.46 1.07 -9.62
N GLY A 193 1.04 0.61 -8.43
CA GLY A 193 1.91 0.43 -7.27
C GLY A 193 3.13 -0.43 -7.55
N VAL A 194 2.88 -1.60 -8.12
CA VAL A 194 3.93 -2.55 -8.52
C VAL A 194 4.73 -2.02 -9.73
N GLN A 195 4.04 -1.50 -10.74
CA GLN A 195 4.67 -0.98 -11.96
C GLN A 195 5.63 0.17 -11.64
N GLY A 196 5.21 1.12 -10.81
CA GLY A 196 5.99 2.33 -10.51
C GLY A 196 7.37 2.03 -9.92
N ILE A 197 7.48 0.99 -9.09
CA ILE A 197 8.75 0.58 -8.49
C ILE A 197 9.51 -0.37 -9.41
N SER A 198 8.82 -1.32 -10.06
CA SER A 198 9.47 -2.26 -10.97
C SER A 198 10.05 -1.58 -12.22
N ASP A 199 9.38 -0.57 -12.77
CA ASP A 199 9.86 0.20 -13.93
C ASP A 199 11.21 0.87 -13.62
N ILE A 200 11.44 1.34 -12.40
CA ILE A 200 12.72 1.97 -12.00
C ILE A 200 13.88 0.98 -12.05
N ILE A 201 13.61 -0.29 -11.75
CA ILE A 201 14.63 -1.34 -11.62
C ILE A 201 14.85 -2.08 -12.94
N VAL A 202 13.77 -2.31 -13.69
CA VAL A 202 13.74 -3.24 -14.82
C VAL A 202 13.87 -2.52 -16.16
N MET A 203 13.23 -1.36 -16.31
CA MET A 203 13.25 -0.65 -17.59
C MET A 203 14.64 -0.03 -17.80
N PRO A 204 15.27 -0.23 -18.97
CA PRO A 204 16.47 0.51 -19.32
C PRO A 204 16.16 2.01 -19.34
N GLY A 205 16.62 2.73 -18.33
CA GLY A 205 16.55 4.16 -18.24
C GLY A 205 17.67 4.86 -19.00
N LEU A 206 17.44 6.12 -19.37
CA LEU A 206 18.51 7.05 -19.69
C LEU A 206 19.43 7.26 -18.48
N ILE A 207 18.82 7.22 -17.29
CA ILE A 207 19.49 7.25 -16.00
C ILE A 207 18.98 6.03 -15.24
N ASN A 208 19.80 4.97 -15.24
CA ASN A 208 19.52 3.76 -14.49
C ASN A 208 19.78 4.00 -13.02
N VAL A 209 18.82 3.57 -12.21
CA VAL A 209 18.98 3.42 -10.77
C VAL A 209 19.50 2.01 -10.50
N ASP A 210 20.46 1.86 -9.60
CA ASP A 210 20.93 0.53 -9.22
C ASP A 210 19.98 -0.12 -8.19
N PHE A 211 19.94 -1.45 -8.16
CA PHE A 211 19.07 -2.16 -7.21
C PHE A 211 19.53 -1.95 -5.75
N ALA A 212 20.79 -1.61 -5.51
CA ALA A 212 21.32 -1.42 -4.16
C ALA A 212 20.81 -0.10 -3.54
N ASP A 213 20.67 0.94 -4.34
CA ASP A 213 20.09 2.23 -3.99
C ASP A 213 18.61 2.04 -3.63
N VAL A 214 17.84 1.37 -4.50
CA VAL A 214 16.43 1.05 -4.21
C VAL A 214 16.31 0.23 -2.93
N LYS A 215 17.15 -0.81 -2.79
CA LYS A 215 17.17 -1.63 -1.57
C LYS A 215 17.49 -0.79 -0.34
N THR A 216 18.37 0.19 -0.41
CA THR A 216 18.75 1.04 0.72
C THR A 216 17.57 1.91 1.19
N ILE A 217 16.82 2.53 0.27
CA ILE A 217 15.65 3.33 0.63
C ILE A 217 14.48 2.46 1.12
N MET A 218 14.27 1.29 0.51
CA MET A 218 13.09 0.45 0.79
C MET A 218 13.28 -0.53 1.95
N THR A 219 14.52 -0.81 2.38
CA THR A 219 14.76 -1.70 3.52
C THR A 219 14.34 -1.01 4.80
N ALA A 220 13.40 -1.61 5.54
CA ALA A 220 12.85 -1.06 6.77
C ALA A 220 12.27 0.37 6.64
N ALA A 221 11.77 0.71 5.45
CA ALA A 221 11.09 1.97 5.17
C ALA A 221 9.77 2.13 5.96
N GLY A 222 9.18 1.01 6.39
CA GLY A 222 7.90 1.00 7.07
C GLY A 222 6.76 1.42 6.15
N THR A 223 5.85 2.26 6.64
CA THR A 223 4.73 2.74 5.82
C THR A 223 5.17 3.83 4.86
N THR A 224 4.88 3.62 3.58
CA THR A 224 5.34 4.42 2.44
C THR A 224 4.13 4.94 1.68
N LEU A 225 4.28 6.12 1.08
CA LEU A 225 3.27 6.74 0.24
C LEU A 225 3.71 6.72 -1.21
N MET A 226 2.74 6.56 -2.11
CA MET A 226 2.99 6.55 -3.55
C MET A 226 2.04 7.48 -4.28
N GLY A 227 2.62 8.28 -5.17
CA GLY A 227 1.90 9.20 -6.04
C GLY A 227 2.29 8.98 -7.50
N VAL A 228 1.31 9.02 -8.39
CA VAL A 228 1.52 8.95 -9.83
C VAL A 228 0.83 10.14 -10.48
N GLY A 229 1.54 10.82 -11.37
CA GLY A 229 1.03 11.96 -12.13
C GLY A 229 1.39 11.81 -13.60
N THR A 230 0.45 12.16 -14.48
CA THR A 230 0.66 12.18 -15.92
C THR A 230 0.19 13.52 -16.46
N ALA A 231 0.96 14.11 -17.36
CA ALA A 231 0.57 15.34 -18.05
C ALA A 231 1.12 15.38 -19.48
N SER A 232 0.52 16.24 -20.28
CA SER A 232 0.86 16.50 -21.67
C SER A 232 0.89 18.00 -21.96
N GLY A 233 1.46 18.37 -23.11
CA GLY A 233 1.56 19.78 -23.53
C GLY A 233 2.72 20.55 -22.88
N GLU A 234 2.58 21.88 -22.82
CA GLU A 234 3.61 22.77 -22.28
C GLU A 234 3.74 22.62 -20.75
N ASN A 235 4.96 22.58 -20.23
CA ASN A 235 5.24 22.33 -18.80
C ASN A 235 4.70 20.98 -18.28
N ARG A 236 4.55 19.98 -19.16
CA ARG A 236 4.04 18.65 -18.80
C ARG A 236 4.83 18.00 -17.67
N ALA A 237 6.16 18.08 -17.64
CA ALA A 237 6.95 17.44 -16.60
C ALA A 237 6.71 18.06 -15.21
N SER A 238 6.74 19.39 -15.12
CA SER A 238 6.43 20.13 -13.89
C SER A 238 4.99 19.87 -13.41
N THR A 239 4.03 19.76 -14.34
CA THR A 239 2.62 19.48 -14.04
C THR A 239 2.40 18.05 -13.59
N ALA A 240 3.04 17.07 -14.24
CA ALA A 240 3.02 15.67 -13.85
C ALA A 240 3.66 15.48 -12.46
N ALA A 241 4.76 16.17 -12.17
CA ALA A 241 5.38 16.16 -10.85
C ALA A 241 4.43 16.71 -9.77
N ARG A 242 3.79 17.87 -10.03
CA ARG A 242 2.76 18.43 -9.13
C ARG A 242 1.58 17.48 -8.91
N ALA A 243 1.11 16.82 -9.97
CA ALA A 243 0.03 15.85 -9.87
C ALA A 243 0.43 14.61 -9.06
N ALA A 244 1.69 14.15 -9.18
CA ALA A 244 2.20 13.03 -8.41
C ALA A 244 2.27 13.35 -6.91
N ILE A 245 2.80 14.52 -6.53
CA ILE A 245 2.90 14.94 -5.12
C ILE A 245 1.55 15.33 -4.49
N ALA A 246 0.56 15.67 -5.31
CA ALA A 246 -0.81 15.97 -4.89
C ALA A 246 -1.76 14.80 -5.13
N SER A 247 -1.23 13.60 -5.37
CA SER A 247 -2.05 12.44 -5.69
C SER A 247 -2.96 12.09 -4.51
N PRO A 248 -4.26 11.84 -4.72
CA PRO A 248 -5.19 11.43 -3.66
C PRO A 248 -4.84 10.10 -3.00
N LEU A 249 -3.91 9.35 -3.59
CA LEU A 249 -3.35 8.12 -3.02
C LEU A 249 -2.34 8.39 -1.89
N LEU A 250 -1.90 9.64 -1.76
CA LEU A 250 -1.07 10.11 -0.66
C LEU A 250 -2.00 10.50 0.49
N ASP A 251 -2.14 9.64 1.49
CA ASP A 251 -2.91 9.91 2.71
C ASP A 251 -2.34 11.11 3.51
N SER A 252 -1.12 11.55 3.21
CA SER A 252 -0.45 12.70 3.81
C SER A 252 0.51 13.33 2.80
N SER A 253 0.89 14.60 3.02
CA SER A 253 1.92 15.27 2.22
C SER A 253 3.24 14.47 2.22
N ILE A 254 4.01 14.55 1.14
CA ILE A 254 5.39 14.01 1.07
C ILE A 254 6.37 14.79 1.95
N GLU A 255 5.92 15.88 2.57
CA GLU A 255 6.68 16.73 3.48
C GLU A 255 7.23 15.93 4.68
N GLY A 256 8.55 16.00 4.87
CA GLY A 256 9.26 15.27 5.93
C GLY A 256 9.61 13.82 5.59
N ALA A 257 9.45 13.38 4.33
CA ALA A 257 9.99 12.11 3.89
C ALA A 257 11.53 12.14 3.89
N ARG A 258 12.15 11.18 4.58
CA ARG A 258 13.62 11.04 4.66
C ARG A 258 14.21 10.23 3.51
N GLY A 259 13.39 9.51 2.76
CA GLY A 259 13.81 8.82 1.54
C GLY A 259 12.77 9.03 0.44
N VAL A 260 13.21 9.54 -0.71
CA VAL A 260 12.33 9.78 -1.87
C VAL A 260 12.91 9.08 -3.08
N LEU A 261 12.11 8.19 -3.66
CA LEU A 261 12.38 7.51 -4.91
C LEU A 261 11.42 8.08 -5.96
N PHE A 262 11.93 8.59 -7.08
CA PHE A 262 11.05 9.00 -8.16
C PHE A 262 11.57 8.62 -9.54
N ASN A 263 10.62 8.32 -10.43
CA ASN A 263 10.87 7.99 -11.83
C ASN A 263 10.17 9.01 -12.72
N ILE A 264 10.87 9.42 -13.78
CA ILE A 264 10.30 10.23 -14.85
C ILE A 264 10.33 9.38 -16.13
N THR A 265 9.14 9.09 -16.67
CA THR A 265 8.99 8.35 -17.93
C THR A 265 8.36 9.26 -18.97
N GLY A 266 8.97 9.39 -20.13
CA GLY A 266 8.43 10.19 -21.24
C GLY A 266 8.78 9.61 -22.60
N GLY A 267 8.26 10.21 -23.66
CA GLY A 267 8.63 9.86 -25.03
C GLY A 267 10.07 10.27 -25.40
N THR A 268 10.50 9.92 -26.60
CA THR A 268 11.83 10.30 -27.15
C THR A 268 12.03 11.82 -27.28
N ASP A 269 10.95 12.57 -27.17
CA ASP A 269 10.87 14.03 -27.18
C ASP A 269 11.08 14.66 -25.79
N MET A 270 11.22 13.86 -24.73
CA MET A 270 11.50 14.35 -23.38
C MET A 270 12.89 14.98 -23.29
N THR A 271 12.95 16.20 -22.76
CA THR A 271 14.19 16.98 -22.66
C THR A 271 14.78 16.99 -21.26
N MET A 272 16.07 17.32 -21.15
CA MET A 272 16.75 17.44 -19.85
C MET A 272 16.16 18.58 -18.99
N ASN A 273 15.68 19.66 -19.60
CA ASN A 273 15.05 20.76 -18.87
C ASN A 273 13.75 20.31 -18.18
N GLU A 274 12.93 19.52 -18.88
CA GLU A 274 11.71 18.95 -18.31
C GLU A 274 12.00 18.04 -17.11
N VAL A 275 13.05 17.23 -17.21
CA VAL A 275 13.53 16.37 -16.13
C VAL A 275 13.98 17.20 -14.92
N ASP A 276 14.79 18.23 -15.13
CA ASP A 276 15.28 19.13 -14.07
C ASP A 276 14.14 19.88 -13.37
N GLU A 277 13.15 20.37 -14.12
CA GLU A 277 11.97 21.03 -13.55
C GLU A 277 11.13 20.09 -12.69
N ALA A 278 10.87 18.87 -13.16
CA ALA A 278 10.14 17.87 -12.39
C ALA A 278 10.89 17.47 -11.12
N ALA A 279 12.21 17.25 -11.21
CA ALA A 279 13.05 16.93 -10.06
C ALA A 279 12.98 18.05 -9.00
N LYS A 280 13.14 19.31 -9.40
CA LYS A 280 13.07 20.47 -8.49
C LYS A 280 11.74 20.55 -7.73
N VAL A 281 10.62 20.27 -8.41
CA VAL A 281 9.29 20.28 -7.77
C VAL A 281 9.20 19.22 -6.68
N ILE A 282 9.73 18.01 -6.92
CA ILE A 282 9.69 16.91 -5.96
C ILE A 282 10.65 17.16 -4.80
N THR A 283 11.90 17.55 -5.09
CA THR A 283 12.93 17.78 -4.07
C THR A 283 12.59 18.96 -3.15
N ALA A 284 11.87 19.97 -3.65
CA ALA A 284 11.45 21.11 -2.85
C ALA A 284 10.42 20.78 -1.75
N GLN A 285 9.77 19.61 -1.84
CA GLN A 285 8.79 19.15 -0.86
C GLN A 285 9.37 18.08 0.08
N ALA A 286 10.52 17.50 -0.26
CA ALA A 286 11.20 16.51 0.57
C ALA A 286 11.96 17.19 1.72
N ASP A 287 12.37 16.42 2.72
CA ASP A 287 13.28 16.92 3.76
C ASP A 287 14.63 17.35 3.12
N PRO A 288 15.27 18.46 3.55
CA PRO A 288 16.57 18.87 3.03
C PRO A 288 17.66 17.81 3.15
N ASP A 289 17.58 16.95 4.16
CA ASP A 289 18.51 15.85 4.40
C ASP A 289 17.98 14.50 3.85
N ALA A 290 16.91 14.52 3.04
CA ALA A 290 16.35 13.31 2.45
C ALA A 290 17.32 12.65 1.48
N GLN A 291 17.39 11.32 1.53
CA GLN A 291 18.04 10.54 0.50
C GLN A 291 17.15 10.50 -0.74
N ILE A 292 17.64 11.04 -1.86
CA ILE A 292 16.86 11.14 -3.10
C ILE A 292 17.45 10.21 -4.15
N ILE A 293 16.62 9.31 -4.68
CA ILE A 293 16.94 8.44 -5.81
C ILE A 293 16.08 8.85 -6.99
N PHE A 294 16.74 9.10 -8.12
CA PHE A 294 16.12 9.58 -9.34
C PHE A 294 16.40 8.61 -10.49
N GLY A 295 15.33 8.16 -11.15
CA GLY A 295 15.37 7.42 -12.40
C GLY A 295 14.71 8.19 -13.55
N ALA A 296 15.22 8.00 -14.76
CA ALA A 296 14.58 8.50 -15.98
C ALA A 296 14.55 7.42 -17.05
N ALA A 297 13.38 7.18 -17.63
CA ALA A 297 13.16 6.17 -18.66
C ALA A 297 12.44 6.75 -19.89
N ILE A 298 12.67 6.12 -21.04
CA ILE A 298 11.99 6.45 -22.29
C ILE A 298 10.98 5.35 -22.60
N ASP A 299 9.73 5.73 -22.79
CA ASP A 299 8.68 4.86 -23.32
C ASP A 299 8.17 5.45 -24.63
N GLU A 300 8.40 4.75 -25.73
CA GLU A 300 7.97 5.15 -27.08
C GLU A 300 6.44 5.32 -27.18
N LYS A 301 5.67 4.75 -26.26
CA LYS A 301 4.21 4.91 -26.20
C LYS A 301 3.77 6.26 -25.60
N LEU A 302 4.67 6.99 -24.91
CA LEU A 302 4.39 8.25 -24.22
C LEU A 302 4.79 9.49 -25.04
N ILE A 303 4.59 9.47 -26.36
CA ILE A 303 4.81 10.66 -27.20
C ILE A 303 3.92 11.80 -26.70
N ASP A 304 4.50 13.00 -26.56
CA ASP A 304 3.82 14.20 -26.04
C ASP A 304 3.33 14.08 -24.57
N GLN A 305 3.72 13.03 -23.83
CA GLN A 305 3.32 12.80 -22.44
C GLN A 305 4.51 12.54 -21.52
N VAL A 306 4.39 12.98 -20.26
CA VAL A 306 5.33 12.65 -19.18
C VAL A 306 4.55 12.06 -18.03
N LYS A 307 5.02 10.91 -17.53
CA LYS A 307 4.56 10.22 -16.33
C LYS A 307 5.62 10.35 -15.26
N VAL A 308 5.23 10.87 -14.11
CA VAL A 308 6.08 10.94 -12.90
C VAL A 308 5.50 10.00 -11.86
N THR A 309 6.35 9.13 -11.31
CA THR A 309 6.00 8.28 -10.19
C THR A 309 6.89 8.65 -9.00
N VAL A 310 6.30 8.88 -7.84
CA VAL A 310 6.99 9.24 -6.61
C VAL A 310 6.62 8.24 -5.52
N VAL A 311 7.63 7.73 -4.83
CA VAL A 311 7.53 6.85 -3.67
C VAL A 311 8.30 7.50 -2.54
N ALA A 312 7.58 7.86 -1.48
CA ALA A 312 8.12 8.58 -0.32
C ALA A 312 8.12 7.67 0.91
N THR A 313 9.25 7.59 1.58
CA THR A 313 9.55 6.66 2.68
C THR A 313 10.11 7.41 3.90
N GLY A 314 10.15 6.75 5.06
CA GLY A 314 10.81 7.31 6.24
C GLY A 314 10.08 8.48 6.87
N PHE A 315 8.75 8.50 6.79
CA PHE A 315 7.93 9.44 7.55
C PHE A 315 8.08 9.18 9.04
N ASP A 316 8.35 10.22 9.83
CA ASP A 316 8.49 10.09 11.28
C ASP A 316 7.22 9.50 11.92
N GLU A 317 7.31 8.24 12.38
CA GLU A 317 6.23 7.57 13.12
C GLU A 317 5.80 8.34 14.36
N GLN A 318 6.69 9.15 14.93
CA GLN A 318 6.39 10.00 16.08
C GLN A 318 5.31 11.05 15.77
N ARG A 319 5.25 11.54 14.52
CA ARG A 319 4.24 12.53 14.12
C ARG A 319 2.85 11.89 13.98
N ARG A 320 2.74 10.64 13.51
CA ARG A 320 1.47 9.89 13.48
C ARG A 320 0.95 9.57 14.89
N ARG A 321 1.82 9.14 15.80
CA ARG A 321 1.46 8.91 17.21
C ARG A 321 1.01 10.20 17.90
N TYR A 322 1.68 11.32 17.65
CA TYR A 322 1.26 12.62 18.20
C TYR A 322 -0.08 13.09 17.62
N VAL A 323 -0.33 12.94 16.32
CA VAL A 323 -1.60 13.34 15.70
C VAL A 323 -2.76 12.50 16.26
N GLN A 324 -2.61 11.19 16.39
CA GLN A 324 -3.65 10.32 17.00
C GLN A 324 -3.97 10.74 18.44
N MET A 325 -2.96 11.00 19.29
CA MET A 325 -3.19 11.45 20.66
C MET A 325 -3.90 12.82 20.72
N THR A 326 -3.53 13.77 19.87
CA THR A 326 -4.17 15.11 19.85
C THR A 326 -5.60 15.11 19.30
N THR A 327 -6.00 14.08 18.57
CA THR A 327 -7.37 13.97 18.02
C THR A 327 -8.32 13.34 19.03
N GLU A 328 -7.87 12.31 19.74
CA GLU A 328 -8.61 11.71 20.87
C GLU A 328 -8.78 12.69 22.04
N ASP A 329 -7.74 13.49 22.36
CA ASP A 329 -7.84 14.52 23.42
C ASP A 329 -8.82 15.65 23.07
N ARG A 330 -9.00 15.96 21.77
CA ARG A 330 -9.97 16.96 21.31
C ARG A 330 -11.40 16.43 21.35
N GLU A 331 -11.62 15.18 20.99
CA GLU A 331 -12.96 14.55 21.06
C GLU A 331 -13.42 14.36 22.52
N ILE A 332 -12.50 14.06 23.44
CA ILE A 332 -12.80 13.99 24.88
C ILE A 332 -13.12 15.39 25.43
N GLN A 333 -12.38 16.44 25.04
CA GLN A 333 -12.66 17.81 25.48
C GLN A 333 -14.00 18.35 24.96
N GLU A 334 -14.38 18.05 23.70
CA GLU A 334 -15.67 18.47 23.14
C GLU A 334 -16.86 17.71 23.78
N GLN A 335 -16.69 16.45 24.19
CA GLN A 335 -17.72 15.71 24.94
C GLN A 335 -17.91 16.21 26.38
N VAL A 336 -16.83 16.59 27.07
CA VAL A 336 -16.93 17.17 28.43
C VAL A 336 -17.56 18.58 28.40
N GLN A 337 -17.29 19.36 27.35
CA GLN A 337 -17.82 20.72 27.22
C GLN A 337 -19.31 20.75 26.82
N SER A 338 -19.77 19.79 26.02
CA SER A 338 -21.18 19.66 25.62
C SER A 338 -22.10 19.12 26.72
N GLN A 339 -21.58 18.31 27.66
CA GLN A 339 -22.34 17.89 28.86
C GLN A 339 -22.42 18.98 29.95
N SER A 340 -21.56 20.00 29.89
CA SER A 340 -21.53 21.08 30.89
C SER A 340 -22.50 22.23 30.62
N GLN A 341 -23.28 22.19 29.52
CA GLN A 341 -24.20 23.27 29.12
C GLN A 341 -25.69 22.88 29.02
N SER A 342 -26.08 21.64 29.34
CA SER A 342 -27.49 21.30 29.57
C SER A 342 -27.78 21.32 31.07
N GLY A 343 -28.47 22.37 31.53
CA GLY A 343 -28.75 22.60 32.94
C GLY A 343 -29.62 21.53 33.60
N GLU A 344 -29.33 21.27 34.87
CA GLU A 344 -30.24 20.68 35.84
C GLU A 344 -30.17 21.52 37.13
N GLU A 345 -31.34 21.87 37.66
CA GLU A 345 -31.54 22.67 38.86
C GLU A 345 -30.96 21.96 40.10
N GLU A 346 -30.24 22.71 40.95
CA GLU A 346 -29.80 22.23 42.26
C GLU A 346 -31.02 21.95 43.17
N PRO A 347 -31.10 20.78 43.84
CA PRO A 347 -32.05 20.62 44.93
C PRO A 347 -31.52 21.36 46.16
N ILE A 348 -32.36 22.22 46.74
CA ILE A 348 -32.11 22.88 48.03
C ILE A 348 -32.01 21.80 49.11
N ILE A 349 -30.84 21.65 49.73
CA ILE A 349 -30.61 20.73 50.86
C ILE A 349 -30.94 21.47 52.16
N ASP A 350 -31.93 20.97 52.89
CA ASP A 350 -32.35 21.46 54.21
C ASP A 350 -31.37 20.95 55.28
N GLU A 351 -30.67 21.86 55.99
CA GLU A 351 -29.53 21.55 56.87
C GLU A 351 -29.92 20.81 58.17
N ASP A 352 -31.20 20.64 58.48
CA ASP A 352 -31.66 20.04 59.75
C ASP A 352 -31.72 18.49 59.76
N GLN A 353 -31.24 17.80 58.71
CA GLN A 353 -31.28 16.32 58.64
C GLN A 353 -30.05 15.58 59.19
N PHE A 354 -29.07 16.26 59.80
CA PHE A 354 -27.85 15.60 60.28
C PHE A 354 -27.84 15.20 61.77
N ASP A 355 -28.86 15.55 62.56
CA ASP A 355 -28.87 15.27 64.01
C ASP A 355 -29.50 13.92 64.42
N ILE A 356 -29.81 13.02 63.48
CA ILE A 356 -30.35 11.68 63.79
C ILE A 356 -29.40 10.59 63.28
N PRO A 357 -28.80 9.78 64.18
CA PRO A 357 -27.92 8.66 63.81
C PRO A 357 -28.59 7.66 62.86
N THR A 358 -27.81 7.16 61.91
CA THR A 358 -28.24 6.43 60.71
C THR A 358 -29.11 5.19 60.97
N PHE A 359 -29.02 4.58 62.15
CA PHE A 359 -29.73 3.31 62.47
C PHE A 359 -31.22 3.47 62.84
N LEU A 360 -31.70 4.70 63.10
CA LEU A 360 -33.12 4.97 63.42
C LEU A 360 -33.99 5.30 62.19
N ARG A 361 -33.41 5.35 60.98
CA ARG A 361 -34.12 5.76 59.76
C ARG A 361 -34.93 4.65 59.08
N GLN A 362 -34.89 3.41 59.58
CA GLN A 362 -35.58 2.25 58.99
C GLN A 362 -36.61 1.62 59.92
N ILE A 363 -37.50 2.42 60.53
CA ILE A 363 -38.81 1.91 60.95
C ILE A 363 -39.86 2.99 60.68
N ARG A 364 -40.36 3.03 59.45
CA ARG A 364 -41.73 3.45 59.18
C ARG A 364 -42.21 2.95 57.82
#